data_AF-A0A519M1K8-F1
#
_entry.id   AF-A0A519M1K8-F1
#
_cell.length_a   1.000
_cell.length_b   1.000
_cell.length_c   1.000
_cell.angle_alpha   90.00
_cell.angle_beta   90.00
_cell.angle_gamma   90.00
#
_symmetry.space_group_name_H-M   'P 1'
#
loop_
_entity.id
_entity.type
_entity.pdbx_description
1 polymer ?
#
loop_
_entity_poly.entity_id
_entity_poly.type
_entity_poly.pdbx_seq_one_letter_code
_entity_poly.pdbx_strand_id
1 'polypeptide(L)'
;PRLPRTPTASRTDHAARLLLSHMAFLEELTHDDHTTLCALQAPHGPLFGWLEAQFHEHGPLAWAVLRESLRDHECEALAVKVMTGSHAQTEGDLQELRTELRDLLNRMQIEDIEEQQKLLMLQAATDATALERYRELEQKRRVLLGVGAKTA
;
A
#
# COMPACT_ATOMS: atom_id res chain seq x y z
N PRO A 1 16.76 -16.09 3.43
CA PRO A 1 16.63 -15.46 4.77
C PRO A 1 15.31 -14.69 4.89
N ARG A 2 14.47 -14.98 5.89
CA ARG A 2 13.27 -14.17 6.14
C ARG A 2 13.73 -12.83 6.71
N LEU A 3 13.53 -11.75 5.97
CA LEU A 3 13.83 -10.40 6.45
C LEU A 3 13.06 -10.15 7.77
N PRO A 4 13.66 -9.43 8.74
CA PRO A 4 12.98 -9.07 9.98
C PRO A 4 11.64 -8.38 9.68
N ARG A 5 10.64 -8.59 10.54
CA ARG A 5 9.31 -8.00 10.37
C ARG A 5 9.41 -6.48 10.51
N THR A 6 9.38 -5.77 9.39
CA THR A 6 9.29 -4.32 9.35
C THR A 6 7.92 -3.88 9.90
N PRO A 7 7.86 -2.95 10.87
CA PRO A 7 6.61 -2.43 11.41
C PRO A 7 5.69 -1.87 10.32
N THR A 8 4.37 -1.93 10.51
CA THR A 8 3.37 -1.45 9.52
C THR A 8 3.62 -0.01 9.09
N ALA A 9 3.85 0.91 10.04
CA ALA A 9 4.19 2.29 9.74
C ALA A 9 5.44 2.43 8.85
N SER A 10 6.43 1.57 9.03
CA SER A 10 7.65 1.57 8.20
C SER A 10 7.44 0.96 6.82
N ARG A 11 6.45 0.07 6.64
CA ARG A 11 6.07 -0.43 5.32
C ARG A 11 5.29 0.61 4.53
N THR A 12 4.36 1.31 5.18
CA THR A 12 3.63 2.40 4.54
C THR A 12 4.55 3.53 4.11
N ASP A 13 5.50 3.93 4.97
CA ASP A 13 6.54 4.90 4.62
C ASP A 13 7.40 4.43 3.43
N HIS A 14 7.61 3.11 3.28
CA HIS A 14 8.36 2.55 2.16
C HIS A 14 7.54 2.55 0.86
N ALA A 15 6.28 2.12 0.90
CA ALA A 15 5.39 2.17 -0.27
C ALA A 15 5.21 3.62 -0.78
N ALA A 16 5.03 4.57 0.13
CA ALA A 16 4.98 6.00 -0.21
C ALA A 16 6.27 6.45 -0.91
N ARG A 17 7.43 6.01 -0.43
CA ARG A 17 8.72 6.34 -1.04
C ARG A 17 8.86 5.78 -2.45
N LEU A 18 8.52 4.50 -2.65
CA LEU A 18 8.56 3.89 -3.98
C LEU A 18 7.65 4.61 -4.97
N LEU A 19 6.42 4.96 -4.57
CA LEU A 19 5.46 5.65 -5.43
C LEU A 19 5.82 7.13 -5.68
N LEU A 20 6.42 7.82 -4.72
CA LEU A 20 6.93 9.19 -4.91
C LEU A 20 8.15 9.23 -5.84
N SER A 21 9.01 8.21 -5.78
CA SER A 21 10.18 8.09 -6.65
C SER A 21 9.83 7.58 -8.05
N HIS A 22 8.88 6.64 -8.15
CA HIS A 22 8.51 5.92 -9.36
C HIS A 22 7.01 5.95 -9.57
N MET A 23 6.46 7.14 -9.77
CA MET A 23 5.00 7.36 -9.87
C MET A 23 4.32 6.53 -10.96
N ALA A 24 5.04 6.15 -12.02
CA ALA A 24 4.55 5.25 -13.06
C ALA A 24 4.13 3.87 -12.54
N PHE A 25 4.58 3.47 -11.35
CA PHE A 25 4.15 2.20 -10.74
C PHE A 25 2.66 2.21 -10.38
N LEU A 26 2.04 3.39 -10.22
CA LEU A 26 0.59 3.53 -9.99
C LEU A 26 -0.25 2.85 -11.10
N GLU A 27 0.24 2.77 -12.33
CA GLU A 27 -0.46 2.11 -13.44
C GLU A 27 -0.67 0.60 -13.21
N GLU A 28 0.18 -0.02 -12.40
CA GLU A 28 0.16 -1.48 -12.16
C GLU A 28 -0.58 -1.85 -10.87
N LEU A 29 -1.05 -0.87 -10.10
CA LEU A 29 -1.82 -1.12 -8.90
C LEU A 29 -3.22 -1.60 -9.26
N THR A 30 -3.68 -2.60 -8.52
CA THR A 30 -5.06 -3.07 -8.60
C THR A 30 -5.99 -2.13 -7.85
N HIS A 31 -7.29 -2.22 -8.11
CA HIS A 31 -8.28 -1.44 -7.36
C HIS A 31 -8.22 -1.69 -5.84
N ASP A 32 -7.97 -2.94 -5.42
CA ASP A 32 -7.81 -3.29 -4.01
C ASP A 32 -6.53 -2.66 -3.43
N ASP A 33 -5.46 -2.49 -4.22
CA ASP A 33 -4.24 -1.78 -3.80
C ASP A 33 -4.53 -0.30 -3.52
N HIS A 34 -5.17 0.39 -4.47
CA HIS A 34 -5.58 1.79 -4.33
C HIS A 34 -6.50 2.00 -3.13
N THR A 35 -7.52 1.14 -2.98
CA THR A 35 -8.45 1.18 -1.85
C THR A 35 -7.72 1.02 -0.52
N THR A 36 -6.80 0.04 -0.43
CA THR A 36 -6.01 -0.21 0.77
C THR A 36 -5.16 1.00 1.14
N LEU A 37 -4.46 1.59 0.17
CA LEU A 37 -3.59 2.74 0.39
C LEU A 37 -4.38 3.99 0.80
N CYS A 38 -5.49 4.29 0.13
CA CYS A 38 -6.31 5.47 0.43
C CYS A 38 -7.10 5.33 1.73
N ALA A 39 -7.40 4.11 2.18
CA ALA A 39 -8.10 3.85 3.46
C ALA A 39 -7.19 3.98 4.70
N LEU A 40 -5.87 4.13 4.52
CA LEU A 40 -4.95 4.29 5.62
C LEU A 40 -5.25 5.56 6.43
N GLN A 41 -5.02 5.49 7.74
CA GLN A 41 -5.14 6.65 8.61
C GLN A 41 -4.20 7.78 8.17
N ALA A 42 -4.60 9.01 8.44
CA ALA A 42 -3.72 10.16 8.27
C ALA A 42 -2.42 9.96 9.07
N PRO A 43 -1.25 10.33 8.50
CA PRO A 43 -1.09 11.15 7.30
C PRO A 43 -1.02 10.38 5.96
N HIS A 44 -1.05 9.04 5.96
CA HIS A 44 -0.72 8.26 4.75
C HIS A 44 -1.85 8.18 3.72
N GLY A 45 -3.09 7.93 4.14
CA GLY A 45 -4.23 7.86 3.23
C GLY A 45 -4.38 9.11 2.36
N PRO A 46 -4.37 10.33 2.95
CA PRO A 46 -4.41 11.58 2.18
C PRO A 46 -3.27 11.72 1.16
N LEU A 47 -2.05 11.29 1.49
CA LEU A 47 -0.92 11.35 0.55
C LEU A 47 -1.13 10.44 -0.66
N PHE A 48 -1.65 9.22 -0.46
CA PHE A 48 -1.92 8.30 -1.56
C PHE A 48 -3.08 8.76 -2.43
N GLY A 49 -4.16 9.27 -1.83
CA GLY A 49 -5.26 9.88 -2.58
C GLY A 49 -4.81 11.09 -3.39
N TRP A 50 -3.92 11.93 -2.83
CA TRP A 50 -3.32 13.04 -3.56
C TRP A 50 -2.45 12.55 -4.74
N LEU A 51 -1.60 11.53 -4.54
CA LEU A 51 -0.78 10.95 -5.61
C LEU A 51 -1.61 10.37 -6.76
N GLU A 52 -2.69 9.66 -6.43
CA GLU A 52 -3.64 9.13 -7.42
C GLU A 52 -4.27 10.25 -8.25
N ALA A 53 -4.71 11.34 -7.61
CA ALA A 53 -5.25 12.49 -8.31
C ALA A 53 -4.21 13.14 -9.25
N GLN A 54 -2.97 13.32 -8.80
CA GLN A 54 -1.88 13.84 -9.64
C GLN A 54 -1.61 12.93 -10.85
N PHE A 55 -1.65 11.60 -10.65
CA PHE A 55 -1.43 10.63 -11.72
C PHE A 55 -2.53 10.66 -12.76
N HIS A 56 -3.78 10.74 -12.30
CA HIS A 56 -4.93 10.81 -13.19
C HIS A 56 -4.92 12.08 -14.06
N GLU A 57 -4.52 13.22 -13.49
CA GLU A 57 -4.53 14.51 -14.19
C GLU A 57 -3.32 14.71 -15.11
N HIS A 58 -2.13 14.30 -14.67
CA HIS A 58 -0.87 14.65 -15.33
C HIS A 58 -0.07 13.45 -15.86
N GLY A 59 -0.51 12.22 -15.56
CA GLY A 59 0.31 11.04 -15.73
C GLY A 59 1.46 10.97 -14.73
N PRO A 60 2.51 10.17 -15.00
CA PRO A 60 3.63 10.03 -14.08
C PRO A 60 4.48 11.31 -14.03
N LEU A 61 4.65 11.84 -12.81
CA LEU A 61 5.50 12.99 -12.53
C LEU A 61 6.75 12.56 -11.76
N ALA A 62 7.87 13.22 -12.02
CA ALA A 62 9.08 13.04 -11.26
C ALA A 62 8.96 13.64 -9.85
N TRP A 63 9.68 13.09 -8.88
CA TRP A 63 9.67 13.58 -7.49
C TRP A 63 9.92 15.09 -7.38
N ALA A 64 10.84 15.65 -8.16
CA ALA A 64 11.13 17.08 -8.12
C ALA A 64 9.91 17.96 -8.44
N VAL A 65 9.02 17.49 -9.34
CA VAL A 65 7.76 18.16 -9.69
C VAL A 65 6.73 17.95 -8.59
N LEU A 66 6.55 16.71 -8.14
CA LEU A 66 5.62 16.38 -7.05
C LEU A 66 5.93 17.18 -5.77
N ARG A 67 7.22 17.32 -5.42
CA ARG A 67 7.66 18.10 -4.27
C ARG A 67 7.31 19.58 -4.39
N GLU A 68 7.34 20.14 -5.60
CA GLU A 68 6.90 21.52 -5.81
C GLU A 68 5.39 21.65 -5.62
N SER A 69 4.61 20.73 -6.21
CA SER A 69 3.15 20.69 -6.07
C SER A 69 2.68 20.44 -4.62
N LEU A 70 3.54 19.89 -3.78
CA LEU A 70 3.26 19.63 -2.37
C LEU A 70 3.51 20.84 -1.46
N ARG A 71 4.12 21.93 -1.92
CA ARG A 71 4.39 23.08 -1.06
C ARG A 71 3.11 23.63 -0.41
N ASP A 72 3.17 23.83 0.90
CA ASP A 72 2.06 24.27 1.75
C ASP A 72 0.85 23.30 1.78
N HIS A 73 1.00 22.08 1.24
CA HIS A 73 -0.02 21.03 1.30
C HIS A 73 0.12 20.20 2.60
N GLU A 74 -1.00 19.68 3.12
CA GLU A 74 -1.00 18.90 4.37
C GLU A 74 -0.10 17.65 4.32
N CYS A 75 0.10 17.10 3.12
CA CYS A 75 0.92 15.91 2.89
C CYS A 75 2.42 16.21 2.75
N GLU A 76 2.83 17.48 2.65
CA GLU A 76 4.21 17.88 2.38
C GLU A 76 5.19 17.27 3.40
N ALA A 77 4.86 17.43 4.69
CA ALA A 77 5.73 16.99 5.77
C ALA A 77 5.98 15.47 5.72
N LEU A 78 4.96 14.67 5.41
CA LEU A 78 5.11 13.23 5.27
C LEU A 78 5.95 12.88 4.03
N ALA A 79 5.63 13.46 2.88
CA ALA A 79 6.32 13.18 1.62
C ALA A 79 7.82 13.51 1.72
N VAL A 80 8.17 14.68 2.28
CA VAL A 80 9.56 15.07 2.50
C VAL A 80 10.25 14.13 3.51
N LYS A 81 9.60 13.78 4.62
CA LYS A 81 10.14 12.85 5.62
C LYS A 81 10.49 11.50 4.99
N VAL A 82 9.57 10.91 4.21
CA VAL A 82 9.82 9.60 3.59
C VAL A 82 10.89 9.70 2.49
N MET A 83 10.98 10.81 1.76
CA MET A 83 11.99 10.96 0.71
C MET A 83 13.39 11.30 1.20
N THR A 84 13.55 11.74 2.46
CA THR A 84 14.86 12.18 3.01
C THR A 84 15.42 11.29 4.13
N GLY A 85 14.64 10.34 4.65
CA GLY A 85 15.09 9.45 5.73
C GLY A 85 16.24 8.52 5.32
N SER A 86 17.02 8.01 6.29
CA SER A 86 18.25 7.23 6.11
C SER A 86 18.14 5.96 5.24
N HIS A 87 16.92 5.51 4.93
CA HIS A 87 16.63 4.38 4.04
C HIS A 87 16.05 4.83 2.68
N ALA A 88 16.36 6.06 2.20
CA ALA A 88 15.77 6.64 0.99
C ALA A 88 16.33 6.14 -0.33
N GLN A 89 16.75 4.89 -0.35
CA GLN A 89 17.26 4.28 -1.56
C GLN A 89 16.08 3.70 -2.34
N THR A 90 15.73 4.36 -3.42
CA THR A 90 14.82 3.85 -4.46
C THR A 90 15.50 3.85 -5.82
N GLU A 91 16.83 3.82 -5.82
CA GLU A 91 17.65 3.68 -7.03
C GLU A 91 18.00 2.21 -7.21
N GLY A 92 17.93 1.69 -8.43
CA GLY A 92 18.23 0.29 -8.69
C GLY A 92 17.46 -0.25 -9.89
N ASP A 93 17.42 -1.58 -9.97
CA ASP A 93 16.66 -2.29 -10.99
C ASP A 93 15.15 -2.07 -10.80
N LEU A 94 14.49 -1.56 -11.85
CA LEU A 94 13.06 -1.23 -11.76
C LEU A 94 12.18 -2.46 -11.51
N GLN A 95 12.58 -3.64 -11.97
CA GLN A 95 11.81 -4.86 -11.78
C GLN A 95 11.91 -5.36 -10.34
N GLU A 96 13.07 -5.23 -9.71
CA GLU A 96 13.24 -5.48 -8.28
C GLU A 96 12.37 -4.52 -7.45
N LEU A 97 12.38 -3.23 -7.78
CA LEU A 97 11.56 -2.22 -7.08
C LEU A 97 10.05 -2.45 -7.25
N ARG A 98 9.61 -2.89 -8.44
CA ARG A 98 8.20 -3.30 -8.67
C ARG A 98 7.82 -4.52 -7.84
N THR A 99 8.72 -5.51 -7.77
CA THR A 99 8.51 -6.72 -6.96
C THR A 99 8.43 -6.35 -5.48
N GLU A 100 9.31 -5.46 -5.02
CA GLU A 100 9.30 -4.94 -3.65
C GLU A 100 7.99 -4.22 -3.32
N LEU A 101 7.52 -3.33 -4.20
CA LEU A 101 6.22 -2.66 -4.01
C LEU A 101 5.08 -3.68 -3.92
N ARG A 102 5.03 -4.67 -4.82
CA ARG A 102 3.99 -5.71 -4.80
C ARG A 102 4.01 -6.52 -3.50
N ASP A 103 5.20 -6.89 -3.02
CA ASP A 103 5.36 -7.60 -1.76
C ASP A 103 4.89 -6.77 -0.55
N LEU A 104 5.12 -5.46 -0.56
CA LEU A 104 4.64 -4.55 0.48
C LEU A 104 3.11 -4.45 0.47
N LEU A 105 2.51 -4.23 -0.71
CA LEU A 105 1.06 -4.12 -0.86
C LEU A 105 0.35 -5.40 -0.45
N ASN A 106 0.85 -6.57 -0.86
CA ASN A 106 0.32 -7.87 -0.45
C ASN A 106 0.33 -8.02 1.08
N ARG A 107 1.41 -7.60 1.75
CA ARG A 107 1.50 -7.67 3.22
C ARG A 107 0.55 -6.69 3.91
N MET A 108 0.36 -5.50 3.35
CA MET A 108 -0.58 -4.51 3.88
C MET A 108 -2.02 -5.02 3.77
N GLN A 109 -2.41 -5.57 2.63
CA GLN A 109 -3.72 -6.18 2.44
C GLN A 109 -3.95 -7.39 3.35
N ILE A 110 -2.94 -8.25 3.54
CA ILE A 110 -3.06 -9.39 4.47
C ILE A 110 -3.35 -8.90 5.90
N GLU A 111 -2.72 -7.82 6.34
CA GLU A 111 -2.94 -7.28 7.68
C GLU A 111 -4.30 -6.64 7.85
N ASP A 112 -4.76 -5.86 6.86
CA ASP A 112 -6.11 -5.30 6.85
C ASP A 112 -7.16 -6.41 6.88
N ILE A 113 -6.98 -7.46 6.06
CA ILE A 113 -7.84 -8.65 6.08
C ILE A 113 -7.86 -9.31 7.47
N GLU A 114 -6.69 -9.47 8.10
CA GLU A 114 -6.60 -10.07 9.44
C GLU A 114 -7.33 -9.23 10.51
N GLU A 115 -7.33 -7.91 10.38
CA GLU A 115 -8.08 -7.01 11.27
C GLU A 115 -9.60 -7.10 11.03
N GLN A 116 -10.03 -7.07 9.77
CA GLN A 116 -11.44 -7.23 9.40
C GLN A 116 -11.99 -8.60 9.83
N GLN A 117 -11.22 -9.67 9.65
CA GLN A 117 -11.58 -11.01 10.11
C GLN A 117 -11.82 -11.08 11.62
N LYS A 118 -10.97 -10.41 12.43
CA LYS A 118 -11.18 -10.33 13.90
C LYS A 118 -12.50 -9.65 14.25
N LEU A 119 -12.82 -8.54 13.57
CA LEU A 119 -14.08 -7.82 13.78
C LEU A 119 -15.30 -8.67 13.40
N LEU A 120 -15.23 -9.37 12.25
CA LEU A 120 -16.30 -10.26 11.80
C LEU A 120 -16.54 -11.43 12.77
N MET A 121 -15.49 -11.97 13.39
CA MET A 121 -15.65 -13.02 14.40
C MET A 121 -16.42 -12.53 15.63
N LEU A 122 -16.23 -11.27 16.04
CA LEU A 122 -17.00 -10.68 17.14
C LEU A 122 -18.48 -10.48 16.76
N GLN A 123 -18.76 -10.22 15.48
CA GLN A 123 -20.11 -10.00 14.95
C GLN A 123 -20.86 -11.30 14.62
N ALA A 124 -20.15 -12.42 14.45
CA ALA A 124 -20.72 -13.69 14.00
C ALA A 124 -21.81 -14.27 14.93
N ALA A 125 -21.85 -13.86 16.20
CA ALA A 125 -22.89 -14.25 17.14
C ALA A 125 -24.26 -13.60 16.82
N THR A 126 -24.27 -12.45 16.14
CA THR A 126 -25.45 -11.62 15.91
C THR A 126 -25.74 -11.32 14.44
N ASP A 127 -24.77 -11.55 13.54
CA ASP A 127 -24.90 -11.36 12.09
C ASP A 127 -24.50 -12.66 11.37
N ALA A 128 -25.48 -13.34 10.79
CA ALA A 128 -25.26 -14.56 10.01
C ALA A 128 -24.43 -14.33 8.73
N THR A 129 -24.45 -13.10 8.19
CA THR A 129 -23.66 -12.72 7.01
C THR A 129 -22.18 -12.46 7.34
N ALA A 130 -21.83 -12.29 8.62
CA ALA A 130 -20.44 -12.07 9.03
C ALA A 130 -19.55 -13.27 8.73
N LEU A 131 -20.08 -14.50 8.85
CA LEU A 131 -19.35 -15.72 8.51
C LEU A 131 -19.13 -15.88 6.99
N GLU A 132 -20.04 -15.37 6.17
CA GLU A 132 -19.90 -15.37 4.71
C GLU A 132 -18.78 -14.41 4.28
N ARG A 133 -18.85 -13.15 4.74
CA ARG A 133 -17.79 -12.15 4.52
C ARG A 133 -16.42 -12.63 5.01
N TYR A 134 -16.37 -13.32 6.16
CA TYR A 134 -15.13 -13.89 6.68
C TYR A 134 -14.50 -14.90 5.70
N ARG A 135 -15.32 -15.78 5.10
CA ARG A 135 -14.86 -16.79 4.14
C ARG A 135 -14.34 -16.16 2.86
N GLU A 136 -14.98 -15.09 2.37
CA GLU A 136 -14.51 -14.33 1.21
C GLU A 136 -13.13 -13.72 1.47
N LEU A 137 -12.97 -13.07 2.62
CA LEU A 137 -11.69 -12.51 3.05
C LEU A 137 -10.60 -13.58 3.23
N GLU A 138 -10.95 -14.75 3.76
CA GLU A 138 -10.02 -15.88 3.89
C GLU A 138 -9.54 -16.38 2.52
N GLN A 139 -10.42 -16.44 1.52
CA GLN A 139 -10.05 -16.80 0.16
C GLN A 139 -9.08 -15.76 -0.44
N LYS A 140 -9.39 -14.46 -0.31
CA LYS A 140 -8.50 -13.38 -0.75
C LYS A 140 -7.11 -13.49 -0.10
N ARG A 141 -7.05 -13.68 1.22
CA ARG A 141 -5.78 -13.82 1.96
C ARG A 141 -4.94 -15.00 1.48
N ARG A 142 -5.56 -16.14 1.15
CA ARG A 142 -4.84 -17.32 0.60
C ARG A 142 -4.21 -17.04 -0.75
N VAL A 143 -4.89 -16.28 -1.62
CA VAL A 143 -4.34 -15.85 -2.91
C VAL A 143 -3.11 -14.97 -2.69
N LEU A 144 -3.21 -13.97 -1.80
CA LEU A 144 -2.10 -13.05 -1.48
C LEU A 144 -0.88 -13.75 -0.85
N LEU A 145 -1.11 -14.79 -0.04
CA LEU A 145 -0.03 -15.61 0.53
C LEU A 145 0.62 -16.56 -0.50
N GLY A 146 0.13 -16.59 -1.74
CA GLY A 146 0.58 -17.54 -2.75
C GLY A 146 0.20 -18.99 -2.46
N VAL A 147 -0.76 -19.22 -1.55
CA VAL A 147 -1.23 -20.57 -1.15
C VAL A 147 -2.11 -21.22 -2.24
N GLY A 148 -2.32 -20.55 -3.38
CA GLY A 148 -2.96 -21.09 -4.58
C GLY A 148 -2.15 -20.97 -5.88
N ALA A 149 -0.93 -20.42 -5.86
CA ALA A 149 -0.14 -20.13 -7.07
C ALA A 149 1.17 -20.93 -7.19
N LYS A 150 1.21 -22.12 -6.58
CA LYS A 150 2.24 -23.14 -6.87
C LYS A 150 1.59 -24.36 -7.51
N THR A 151 1.28 -24.25 -8.79
CA THR A 151 1.24 -25.33 -9.79
C THR A 151 0.73 -24.77 -11.11
N ALA A 152 1.64 -24.35 -11.98
CA ALA A 152 1.58 -24.50 -13.44
C ALA A 152 2.96 -24.13 -14.01
#